data_AF-A0A4R4TZU4-F1
#
_entry.id   AF-A0A4R4TZU4-F1
#
_cell.length_a   1.000
_cell.length_b   1.000
_cell.length_c   1.000
_cell.angle_alpha   90.00
_cell.angle_beta   90.00
_cell.angle_gamma   90.00
#
_symmetry.space_group_name_H-M   'P 1'
#
loop_
_entity.id
_entity.type
_entity.pdbx_description
1 polymer ?
#
loop_
_entity_poly.entity_id
_entity_poly.type
_entity_poly.pdbx_seq_one_letter_code
_entity_poly.pdbx_strand_id
1 'polypeptide(L)'
;MAIPGASLARTALNAPVAAAAAASTLAVRGAKAGLRDVPAPKAVNEGVQRVSRAAGALAALAGGGPERHVWAHRGRAHIQASGLSGGGQPHRRYVKALTGALERLDGVNWAEVNAVTGHVLVGYEEQDMTLADLIAAIEDVEDEHQAGSFDEDAHARWPDDDMAWAAAASVLAADCAAVVAAVTGRLLVLPPLPTPVRAAVSVTDAAPHLRAAVEHVLGRTRADALLGLAGAAVNGAGQGVPPLAADAVHRVFKLYEIGARREAWRRREPELAVAGRQPQECGTPAERPCPLPDGPAEKAANRTELGNLLGVSAVLAGARDPARAGDLPLATVPKAARYGREAFAAVLAHDLAGRGAVVLQPAALRRLDRIDAVVIDSAALCAREPRLLSAAATGGDPGDPGDHNDPDDAAVWRMAAESLEGRDWDDLAGPGPWPAAPPGGG
;
A
#
# COMPACT_ATOMS: atom_id res chain seq x y z
N MET A 1 -23.52 -39.79 -10.58
CA MET A 1 -24.29 -38.70 -11.22
C MET A 1 -23.48 -37.43 -11.05
N ALA A 2 -22.61 -37.13 -12.02
CA ALA A 2 -21.64 -36.04 -11.94
C ALA A 2 -22.20 -34.80 -12.65
N ILE A 3 -22.21 -33.65 -11.96
CA ILE A 3 -22.79 -32.40 -12.44
C ILE A 3 -21.85 -31.79 -13.50
N PRO A 4 -22.29 -31.59 -14.76
CA PRO A 4 -21.49 -31.00 -15.82
C PRO A 4 -21.55 -29.46 -15.70
N GLY A 5 -20.81 -28.91 -14.73
CA GLY A 5 -20.76 -27.44 -14.50
C GLY A 5 -19.40 -26.91 -14.06
N ALA A 6 -18.55 -27.77 -13.47
CA ALA A 6 -17.25 -27.35 -12.93
C ALA A 6 -16.15 -27.10 -13.99
N SER A 7 -16.34 -27.56 -15.23
CA SER A 7 -15.33 -27.42 -16.31
C SER A 7 -15.36 -26.04 -16.97
N LEU A 8 -16.55 -25.42 -17.10
CA LEU A 8 -16.72 -24.12 -17.77
C LEU A 8 -16.22 -22.94 -16.92
N ALA A 9 -16.34 -23.01 -15.60
CA ALA A 9 -15.78 -22.00 -14.69
C ALA A 9 -14.23 -21.98 -14.72
N ARG A 10 -13.60 -23.16 -14.82
CA ARG A 10 -12.14 -23.29 -14.96
C ARG A 10 -11.63 -22.83 -16.32
N THR A 11 -12.41 -22.97 -17.40
CA THR A 11 -12.03 -22.43 -18.72
C THR A 11 -12.21 -20.92 -18.80
N ALA A 12 -13.24 -20.36 -18.15
CA ALA A 12 -13.44 -18.90 -18.08
C ALA A 12 -12.37 -18.17 -17.24
N LEU A 13 -11.83 -18.82 -16.20
CA LEU A 13 -10.74 -18.27 -15.37
C LEU A 13 -9.35 -18.38 -16.03
N ASN A 14 -9.13 -19.37 -16.90
CA ASN A 14 -7.85 -19.55 -17.59
C ASN A 14 -7.75 -18.81 -18.93
N ALA A 15 -8.88 -18.46 -19.54
CA ALA A 15 -8.96 -17.68 -20.77
C ALA A 15 -8.28 -16.28 -20.68
N PRO A 16 -8.44 -15.47 -19.61
CA PRO A 16 -7.81 -14.15 -19.53
C PRO A 16 -6.29 -14.22 -19.33
N VAL A 17 -5.79 -15.21 -18.57
CA VAL A 17 -4.34 -15.41 -18.37
C VAL A 17 -3.67 -15.92 -19.65
N ALA A 18 -4.32 -16.86 -20.36
CA ALA A 18 -3.85 -17.33 -21.65
C ALA A 18 -3.95 -16.25 -22.74
N ALA A 19 -4.96 -15.38 -22.70
CA ALA A 19 -5.10 -14.25 -23.61
C ALA A 19 -4.07 -13.14 -23.34
N ALA A 20 -3.76 -12.84 -22.08
CA ALA A 20 -2.71 -11.89 -21.71
C ALA A 20 -1.30 -12.41 -22.07
N ALA A 21 -1.03 -13.69 -21.80
CA ALA A 21 0.19 -14.36 -22.23
C ALA A 21 0.27 -14.37 -23.77
N ALA A 22 -0.78 -14.79 -24.48
CA ALA A 22 -0.82 -14.79 -25.94
C ALA A 22 -0.67 -13.38 -26.53
N ALA A 23 -1.26 -12.34 -25.91
CA ALA A 23 -1.11 -10.95 -26.32
C ALA A 23 0.33 -10.46 -26.14
N SER A 24 1.03 -10.86 -25.07
CA SER A 24 2.44 -10.57 -24.88
C SER A 24 3.34 -11.29 -25.90
N THR A 25 3.04 -12.56 -26.22
CA THR A 25 3.76 -13.32 -27.25
C THR A 25 3.47 -12.81 -28.66
N LEU A 26 2.25 -12.34 -28.91
CA LEU A 26 1.82 -11.69 -30.16
C LEU A 26 2.40 -10.28 -30.29
N ALA A 27 2.57 -9.53 -29.21
CA ALA A 27 3.27 -8.25 -29.23
C ALA A 27 4.77 -8.43 -29.53
N VAL A 28 5.42 -9.42 -28.91
CA VAL A 28 6.83 -9.76 -29.18
C VAL A 28 7.02 -10.33 -30.59
N ARG A 29 6.08 -11.16 -31.08
CA ARG A 29 6.11 -11.68 -32.46
C ARG A 29 5.71 -10.64 -33.50
N GLY A 30 4.77 -9.76 -33.20
CA GLY A 30 4.35 -8.64 -34.06
C GLY A 30 5.44 -7.59 -34.21
N ALA A 31 6.15 -7.27 -33.12
CA ALA A 31 7.37 -6.48 -33.15
C ALA A 31 8.47 -7.16 -34.01
N LYS A 32 8.66 -8.49 -33.90
CA LYS A 32 9.62 -9.23 -34.74
C LYS A 32 9.19 -9.41 -36.20
N ALA A 33 7.88 -9.47 -36.49
CA ALA A 33 7.34 -9.74 -37.82
C ALA A 33 7.15 -8.46 -38.64
N GLY A 34 6.82 -7.33 -38.01
CA GLY A 34 6.67 -6.03 -38.68
C GLY A 34 7.97 -5.27 -38.92
N LEU A 35 9.09 -5.70 -38.32
CA LEU A 35 10.41 -5.05 -38.43
C LEU A 35 11.41 -5.80 -39.32
N ARG A 36 10.99 -6.84 -40.06
CA ARG A 36 11.92 -7.59 -40.92
C ARG A 36 12.41 -6.82 -42.15
N ASP A 37 11.71 -5.76 -42.58
CA ASP A 37 12.06 -5.01 -43.81
C ASP A 37 11.98 -3.48 -43.72
N VAL A 38 11.95 -2.87 -42.52
CA VAL A 38 11.98 -1.41 -42.36
C VAL A 38 13.14 -0.99 -41.45
N PRO A 39 14.08 -0.15 -41.91
CA PRO A 39 15.16 0.33 -41.05
C PRO A 39 14.57 1.26 -39.98
N ALA A 40 14.35 0.72 -38.78
CA ALA A 40 13.92 1.51 -37.64
C ALA A 40 15.10 2.34 -37.10
N PRO A 41 14.89 3.64 -36.77
CA PRO A 41 15.95 4.46 -36.18
C PRO A 41 16.43 3.86 -34.84
N LYS A 42 17.73 3.98 -34.54
CA LYS A 42 18.40 3.37 -33.37
C LYS A 42 17.64 3.56 -32.05
N ALA A 43 17.01 4.72 -31.85
CA ALA A 43 16.21 5.04 -30.67
C ALA A 43 15.00 4.09 -30.46
N VAL A 44 14.34 3.64 -31.55
CA VAL A 44 13.23 2.69 -31.48
C VAL A 44 13.73 1.30 -31.09
N ASN A 45 14.88 0.90 -31.63
CA ASN A 45 15.48 -0.41 -31.34
C ASN A 45 16.01 -0.49 -29.89
N GLU A 46 16.61 0.61 -29.39
CA GLU A 46 16.98 0.75 -27.98
C GLU A 46 15.76 0.76 -27.05
N GLY A 47 14.66 1.41 -27.45
CA GLY A 47 13.39 1.39 -26.73
C GLY A 47 12.80 -0.01 -26.62
N VAL A 48 12.73 -0.74 -27.74
CA VAL A 48 12.25 -2.14 -27.77
C VAL A 48 13.12 -3.06 -26.91
N GLN A 49 14.45 -2.88 -26.94
CA GLN A 49 15.41 -3.63 -26.12
C GLN A 49 15.25 -3.36 -24.61
N ARG A 50 14.97 -2.11 -24.22
CA ARG A 50 14.69 -1.74 -22.81
C ARG A 50 13.35 -2.31 -22.35
N VAL A 51 12.32 -2.28 -23.20
CA VAL A 51 11.01 -2.89 -22.92
C VAL A 51 11.11 -4.40 -22.80
N SER A 52 11.88 -5.08 -23.66
CA SER A 52 12.08 -6.53 -23.54
C SER A 52 12.88 -6.93 -22.31
N ARG A 53 13.84 -6.10 -21.86
CA ARG A 53 14.56 -6.31 -20.61
C ARG A 53 13.68 -6.05 -19.39
N ALA A 54 12.86 -5.00 -19.41
CA ALA A 54 11.88 -4.72 -18.36
C ALA A 54 10.81 -5.82 -18.27
N ALA A 55 10.31 -6.31 -19.41
CA ALA A 55 9.39 -7.44 -19.48
C ALA A 55 10.04 -8.76 -19.01
N GLY A 56 11.33 -8.97 -19.32
CA GLY A 56 12.11 -10.10 -18.82
C GLY A 56 12.35 -10.05 -17.31
N ALA A 57 12.63 -8.86 -16.76
CA ALA A 57 12.70 -8.64 -15.32
C ALA A 57 11.35 -8.90 -14.65
N LEU A 58 10.24 -8.53 -15.30
CA LEU A 58 8.89 -8.77 -14.78
C LEU A 58 8.46 -10.25 -14.91
N ALA A 59 8.90 -10.97 -15.94
CA ALA A 59 8.73 -12.41 -16.05
C ALA A 59 9.55 -13.16 -14.99
N ALA A 60 10.74 -12.65 -14.64
CA ALA A 60 11.51 -13.14 -13.50
C ALA A 60 10.80 -12.85 -12.16
N LEU A 61 10.19 -11.67 -12.00
CA LEU A 61 9.38 -11.30 -10.83
C LEU A 61 8.05 -12.08 -10.73
N ALA A 62 7.47 -12.49 -11.86
CA ALA A 62 6.26 -13.31 -11.92
C ALA A 62 6.54 -14.81 -11.72
N GLY A 63 7.77 -15.25 -11.96
CA GLY A 63 8.24 -16.63 -11.75
C GLY A 63 8.98 -16.86 -10.43
N GLY A 64 9.38 -15.80 -9.73
CA GLY A 64 9.99 -15.88 -8.41
C GLY A 64 8.95 -16.15 -7.31
N GLY A 65 9.32 -16.98 -6.34
CA GLY A 65 8.55 -17.16 -5.10
C GLY A 65 8.32 -15.82 -4.37
N PRO A 66 7.60 -15.80 -3.23
CA PRO A 66 7.48 -14.59 -2.44
C PRO A 66 8.88 -14.09 -2.06
N GLU A 67 9.30 -12.98 -2.67
CA GLU A 67 10.53 -12.32 -2.31
C GLU A 67 10.32 -11.77 -0.90
N ARG A 68 11.12 -12.24 0.07
CA ARG A 68 11.10 -11.72 1.44
C ARG A 68 11.29 -10.22 1.37
N HIS A 69 10.37 -9.44 1.92
CA HIS A 69 10.52 -7.99 1.97
C HIS A 69 11.60 -7.65 2.98
N VAL A 70 12.60 -6.91 2.50
CA VAL A 70 13.72 -6.50 3.33
C VAL A 70 13.99 -5.04 3.10
N TRP A 71 14.13 -4.33 4.20
CA TRP A 71 14.58 -2.95 4.22
C TRP A 71 15.87 -2.87 5.02
N ALA A 72 16.86 -2.13 4.51
CA ALA A 72 18.08 -1.86 5.25
C ALA A 72 18.57 -0.42 5.02
N HIS A 73 18.98 0.26 6.09
CA HIS A 73 19.56 1.59 6.03
C HIS A 73 20.41 1.90 7.27
N ARG A 74 21.69 2.23 7.07
CA ARG A 74 22.60 2.71 8.14
C ARG A 74 22.68 1.75 9.33
N GLY A 75 22.97 0.47 9.08
CA GLY A 75 23.11 -0.56 10.10
C GLY A 75 21.79 -0.92 10.79
N ARG A 76 20.65 -0.65 10.15
CA ARG A 76 19.34 -1.12 10.61
C ARG A 76 18.67 -1.89 9.50
N ALA A 77 18.17 -3.08 9.81
CA ALA A 77 17.44 -3.94 8.90
C ALA A 77 16.05 -4.25 9.47
N HIS A 78 15.05 -4.24 8.59
CA HIS A 78 13.69 -4.63 8.91
C HIS A 78 13.36 -5.76 7.94
N ILE A 79 13.27 -6.97 8.46
CA ILE A 79 13.23 -8.20 7.68
C ILE A 79 11.88 -8.86 7.90
N GLN A 80 11.14 -9.12 6.83
CA GLN A 80 9.88 -9.85 6.91
C GLN A 80 10.11 -11.24 7.52
N ALA A 81 9.26 -11.60 8.48
CA ALA A 81 9.22 -12.95 9.06
C ALA A 81 7.80 -13.51 9.07
N SER A 82 7.69 -14.81 8.83
CA SER A 82 6.44 -15.54 8.76
C SER A 82 5.98 -15.99 10.16
N GLY A 83 4.71 -16.41 10.30
CA GLY A 83 4.20 -16.90 11.59
C GLY A 83 3.98 -15.83 12.66
N LEU A 84 4.08 -14.54 12.32
CA LEU A 84 3.94 -13.43 13.28
C LEU A 84 2.49 -12.98 13.55
N SER A 85 1.50 -13.59 12.89
CA SER A 85 0.08 -13.27 13.05
C SER A 85 -0.57 -13.94 14.27
N GLY A 86 0.17 -14.79 15.00
CA GLY A 86 -0.31 -15.53 16.16
C GLY A 86 -0.35 -14.70 17.46
N GLY A 87 -0.85 -15.34 18.52
CA GLY A 87 -0.87 -14.79 19.88
C GLY A 87 -0.72 -15.87 20.95
N GLY A 88 -0.53 -15.44 22.21
CA GLY A 88 -0.42 -16.34 23.36
C GLY A 88 0.97 -16.99 23.55
N GLN A 89 1.02 -18.04 24.37
CA GLN A 89 2.28 -18.65 24.81
C GLN A 89 3.16 -19.24 23.70
N PRO A 90 2.62 -20.00 22.70
CA PRO A 90 3.44 -20.52 21.61
C PRO A 90 4.07 -19.39 20.77
N HIS A 91 3.29 -18.35 20.47
CA HIS A 91 3.77 -17.17 19.74
C HIS A 91 4.88 -16.44 20.49
N ARG A 92 4.73 -16.23 21.81
CA ARG A 92 5.78 -15.61 22.63
C ARG A 92 7.08 -16.41 22.64
N ARG A 93 7.01 -17.74 22.59
CA ARG A 93 8.19 -18.60 22.47
C ARG A 93 8.86 -18.44 21.11
N TYR A 94 8.07 -18.41 20.03
CA TYR A 94 8.55 -18.18 18.66
C TYR A 94 9.25 -16.82 18.53
N VAL A 95 8.61 -15.75 18.99
CA VAL A 95 9.18 -14.39 19.00
C VAL A 95 10.46 -14.31 19.81
N LYS A 96 10.51 -14.97 20.98
CA LYS A 96 11.72 -15.04 21.81
C LYS A 96 12.83 -15.85 21.13
N ALA A 97 12.49 -16.90 20.40
CA ALA A 97 13.46 -17.70 19.64
C ALA A 97 14.06 -16.88 18.49
N LEU A 98 13.24 -16.16 17.72
CA LEU A 98 13.69 -15.24 16.67
C LEU A 98 14.64 -14.18 17.22
N THR A 99 14.20 -13.48 18.28
CA THR A 99 14.99 -12.41 18.90
C THR A 99 16.30 -12.97 19.45
N GLY A 100 16.23 -14.06 20.22
CA GLY A 100 17.41 -14.67 20.83
C GLY A 100 18.36 -15.34 19.83
N ALA A 101 17.90 -15.72 18.63
CA ALA A 101 18.79 -16.23 17.58
C ALA A 101 19.61 -15.10 16.96
N LEU A 102 18.99 -13.95 16.71
CA LEU A 102 19.66 -12.78 16.14
C LEU A 102 20.60 -12.11 17.15
N GLU A 103 20.21 -12.01 18.42
CA GLU A 103 21.07 -11.46 19.48
C GLU A 103 22.33 -12.30 19.76
N ARG A 104 22.37 -13.57 19.32
CA ARG A 104 23.56 -14.43 19.43
C ARG A 104 24.59 -14.20 18.33
N LEU A 105 24.23 -13.46 17.29
CA LEU A 105 25.15 -13.18 16.18
C LEU A 105 26.09 -12.04 16.57
N ASP A 106 27.40 -12.27 16.43
CA ASP A 106 28.42 -11.26 16.64
C ASP A 106 28.24 -10.13 15.61
N GLY A 107 27.96 -8.91 16.08
CA GLY A 107 27.67 -7.74 15.23
C GLY A 107 26.21 -7.27 15.27
N VAL A 108 25.30 -7.98 15.94
CA VAL A 108 23.93 -7.49 16.22
C VAL A 108 23.92 -6.70 17.53
N ASN A 109 23.52 -5.43 17.46
CA ASN A 109 23.37 -4.55 18.62
C ASN A 109 22.06 -4.81 19.37
N TRP A 110 20.98 -5.05 18.63
CA TRP A 110 19.67 -5.41 19.17
C TRP A 110 18.80 -6.03 18.07
N ALA A 111 17.86 -6.87 18.46
CA ALA A 111 16.82 -7.38 17.58
C ALA A 111 15.47 -7.38 18.31
N GLU A 112 14.40 -6.97 17.66
CA GLU A 112 13.04 -7.10 18.19
C GLU A 112 12.04 -7.40 17.09
N VAL A 113 10.97 -8.11 17.45
CA VAL A 113 9.87 -8.38 16.53
C VAL A 113 8.84 -7.26 16.61
N ASN A 114 8.39 -6.76 15.46
CA ASN A 114 7.16 -6.00 15.33
C ASN A 114 6.10 -6.88 14.65
N ALA A 115 5.27 -7.52 15.47
CA ALA A 115 4.26 -8.47 15.01
C ALA A 115 3.11 -7.77 14.26
N VAL A 116 2.84 -6.49 14.53
CA VAL A 116 1.82 -5.72 13.79
C VAL A 116 2.21 -5.52 12.33
N THR A 117 3.50 -5.29 12.08
CA THR A 117 4.02 -5.10 10.72
C THR A 117 4.54 -6.39 10.10
N GLY A 118 4.71 -7.46 10.88
CA GLY A 118 5.23 -8.75 10.41
C GLY A 118 6.73 -8.71 10.08
N HIS A 119 7.49 -7.85 10.77
CA HIS A 119 8.92 -7.67 10.51
C HIS A 119 9.73 -7.85 11.79
N VAL A 120 10.95 -8.35 11.64
CA VAL A 120 12.00 -8.34 12.65
C VAL A 120 12.90 -7.14 12.40
N LEU A 121 13.01 -6.28 13.41
CA LEU A 121 13.82 -5.08 13.40
C LEU A 121 15.16 -5.42 14.03
N VAL A 122 16.25 -5.10 13.33
CA VAL A 122 17.60 -5.44 13.75
C VAL A 122 18.47 -4.20 13.62
N GLY A 123 19.16 -3.83 14.69
CA GLY A 123 20.33 -2.95 14.63
C GLY A 123 21.58 -3.79 14.55
N TYR A 124 22.41 -3.61 13.53
CA TYR A 124 23.62 -4.40 13.30
C TYR A 124 24.77 -3.53 12.76
N GLU A 125 26.00 -4.01 12.92
CA GLU A 125 27.19 -3.37 12.39
C GLU A 125 27.47 -3.87 10.96
N GLU A 126 27.39 -2.96 9.97
CA GLU A 126 27.54 -3.31 8.54
C GLU A 126 28.93 -3.86 8.17
N GLN A 127 29.94 -3.70 9.05
CA GLN A 127 31.30 -4.16 8.81
C GLN A 127 31.49 -5.64 9.12
N ASP A 128 30.72 -6.16 10.09
CA ASP A 128 30.89 -7.50 10.65
C ASP A 128 29.84 -8.48 10.14
N MET A 129 28.68 -7.99 9.69
CA MET A 129 27.56 -8.82 9.25
C MET A 129 26.91 -8.36 7.95
N THR A 130 26.46 -9.34 7.16
CA THR A 130 25.67 -9.09 5.96
C THR A 130 24.18 -9.32 6.20
N LEU A 131 23.36 -8.72 5.35
CA LEU A 131 21.91 -8.93 5.37
C LEU A 131 21.52 -10.39 5.09
N ALA A 132 22.33 -11.11 4.30
CA ALA A 132 22.10 -12.52 3.99
C ALA A 132 22.23 -13.39 5.25
N ASP A 133 23.16 -13.06 6.15
CA ASP A 133 23.35 -13.79 7.41
C ASP A 133 22.15 -13.61 8.35
N LEU A 134 21.61 -12.39 8.41
CA LEU A 134 20.39 -12.08 9.17
C LEU A 134 19.17 -12.82 8.63
N ILE A 135 19.02 -12.86 7.29
CA ILE A 135 17.93 -13.58 6.64
C ILE A 135 18.04 -15.08 6.92
N ALA A 136 19.23 -15.66 6.78
CA ALA A 136 19.47 -17.08 7.04
C ALA A 136 19.14 -17.45 8.49
N ALA A 137 19.53 -16.62 9.46
CA ALA A 137 19.21 -16.86 10.87
C ALA A 137 17.70 -16.82 11.16
N ILE A 138 16.94 -15.97 10.46
CA ILE A 138 15.48 -15.93 10.58
C ILE A 138 14.87 -17.18 9.92
N GLU A 139 15.38 -17.59 8.75
CA GLU A 139 14.93 -18.80 8.04
C GLU A 139 15.12 -20.07 8.87
N ASP A 140 16.27 -20.21 9.54
CA ASP A 140 16.56 -21.36 10.41
C ASP A 140 15.53 -21.48 11.55
N VAL A 141 15.15 -20.35 12.16
CA VAL A 141 14.14 -20.33 13.24
C VAL A 141 12.73 -20.54 12.70
N GLU A 142 12.41 -19.99 11.52
CA GLU A 142 11.14 -20.23 10.83
C GLU A 142 10.95 -21.71 10.53
N ASP A 143 11.99 -22.38 10.01
CA ASP A 143 11.97 -23.80 9.69
C ASP A 143 11.89 -24.68 10.94
N GLU A 144 12.65 -24.37 12.01
CA GLU A 144 12.60 -25.10 13.29
C GLU A 144 11.20 -25.05 13.92
N HIS A 145 10.52 -23.92 13.80
CA HIS A 145 9.20 -23.69 14.36
C HIS A 145 8.04 -23.92 13.38
N GLN A 146 8.34 -24.43 12.17
CA GLN A 146 7.36 -24.69 11.11
C GLN A 146 6.45 -23.50 10.86
N ALA A 147 7.04 -22.30 10.77
CA ALA A 147 6.31 -21.09 10.47
C ALA A 147 5.55 -21.28 9.14
N GLY A 148 4.25 -20.99 9.16
CA GLY A 148 3.42 -21.06 7.96
C GLY A 148 3.81 -20.01 6.92
N SER A 149 3.06 -19.92 5.83
CA SER A 149 3.23 -18.81 4.88
C SER A 149 2.93 -17.47 5.54
N PHE A 150 3.64 -16.42 5.14
CA PHE A 150 3.32 -15.06 5.56
C PHE A 150 1.87 -14.69 5.20
N ASP A 151 1.15 -14.17 6.20
CA ASP A 151 -0.23 -13.70 6.04
C ASP A 151 -0.21 -12.20 5.71
N GLU A 152 -0.31 -11.86 4.42
CA GLU A 152 -0.33 -10.46 3.96
C GLU A 152 -1.53 -9.66 4.50
N ASP A 153 -2.64 -10.32 4.82
CA ASP A 153 -3.86 -9.66 5.29
C ASP A 153 -3.82 -9.38 6.80
N ALA A 154 -3.05 -10.15 7.56
CA ALA A 154 -2.86 -9.94 9.00
C ALA A 154 -1.95 -8.73 9.33
N HIS A 155 -1.00 -8.40 8.46
CA HIS A 155 0.04 -7.43 8.75
C HIS A 155 -0.14 -6.08 8.04
N ALA A 156 0.28 -4.99 8.70
CA ALA A 156 0.29 -3.68 8.06
C ALA A 156 1.31 -3.65 6.90
N ARG A 157 0.88 -3.13 5.74
CA ARG A 157 1.77 -3.03 4.58
C ARG A 157 2.94 -2.10 4.88
N TRP A 158 4.14 -2.55 4.54
CA TRP A 158 5.34 -1.79 4.81
C TRP A 158 5.47 -0.55 3.88
N PRO A 159 6.05 0.57 4.36
CA PRO A 159 6.33 1.75 3.53
C PRO A 159 7.28 1.50 2.37
N ASP A 160 8.21 0.56 2.52
CA ASP A 160 9.23 0.27 1.53
C ASP A 160 8.97 -1.05 0.81
N ASP A 161 8.36 -0.97 -0.37
CA ASP A 161 8.02 -2.12 -1.21
C ASP A 161 8.72 -1.94 -2.57
N ASP A 162 9.93 -2.51 -2.69
CA ASP A 162 10.76 -2.45 -3.91
C ASP A 162 10.07 -3.09 -5.10
N MET A 163 9.30 -4.14 -4.85
CA MET A 163 8.49 -4.78 -5.87
C MET A 163 7.40 -3.83 -6.38
N ALA A 164 6.72 -3.07 -5.51
CA ALA A 164 5.73 -2.09 -5.93
C ALA A 164 6.34 -0.94 -6.75
N TRP A 165 7.52 -0.45 -6.36
CA TRP A 165 8.25 0.56 -7.15
C TRP A 165 8.63 0.02 -8.53
N ALA A 166 9.28 -1.15 -8.58
CA ALA A 166 9.71 -1.79 -9.82
C ALA A 166 8.53 -2.10 -10.76
N ALA A 167 7.42 -2.60 -10.21
CA ALA A 167 6.20 -2.86 -10.96
C ALA A 167 5.59 -1.57 -11.56
N ALA A 168 5.46 -0.51 -10.75
CA ALA A 168 4.92 0.77 -11.21
C ALA A 168 5.81 1.43 -12.28
N ALA A 169 7.13 1.42 -12.08
CA ALA A 169 8.10 1.96 -13.03
C ALA A 169 8.13 1.16 -14.34
N SER A 170 8.06 -0.16 -14.26
CA SER A 170 8.05 -1.03 -15.45
C SER A 170 6.79 -0.82 -16.29
N VAL A 171 5.64 -0.66 -15.66
CA VAL A 171 4.39 -0.38 -16.39
C VAL A 171 4.43 1.02 -16.99
N LEU A 172 4.92 2.03 -16.28
CA LEU A 172 5.10 3.37 -16.83
C LEU A 172 6.00 3.35 -18.08
N ALA A 173 7.11 2.60 -18.03
CA ALA A 173 7.98 2.43 -19.19
C ALA A 173 7.25 1.76 -20.37
N ALA A 174 6.39 0.77 -20.09
CA ALA A 174 5.56 0.12 -21.10
C ALA A 174 4.52 1.08 -21.70
N ASP A 175 3.86 1.91 -20.89
CA ASP A 175 2.90 2.92 -21.36
C ASP A 175 3.58 3.94 -22.28
N CYS A 176 4.74 4.46 -21.89
CA CYS A 176 5.53 5.36 -22.73
C CYS A 176 5.95 4.71 -24.06
N ALA A 177 6.40 3.46 -24.03
CA ALA A 177 6.74 2.71 -25.25
C ALA A 177 5.51 2.47 -26.14
N ALA A 178 4.36 2.17 -25.55
CA ALA A 178 3.10 2.00 -26.24
C ALA A 178 2.62 3.30 -26.90
N VAL A 179 2.85 4.47 -26.29
CA VAL A 179 2.55 5.78 -26.90
C VAL A 179 3.41 5.99 -28.14
N VAL A 180 4.71 5.72 -28.06
CA VAL A 180 5.63 5.84 -29.21
C VAL A 180 5.20 4.89 -30.33
N ALA A 181 4.86 3.64 -30.00
CA ALA A 181 4.37 2.65 -30.96
C ALA A 181 3.05 3.10 -31.61
N ALA A 182 2.10 3.63 -30.84
CA ALA A 182 0.83 4.14 -31.34
C ALA A 182 1.02 5.31 -32.32
N VAL A 183 1.89 6.28 -31.99
CA VAL A 183 2.21 7.42 -32.85
C VAL A 183 2.92 6.96 -34.12
N THR A 184 3.88 6.05 -33.99
CA THR A 184 4.61 5.48 -35.14
C THR A 184 3.67 4.71 -36.06
N GLY A 185 2.77 3.90 -35.52
CA GLY A 185 1.77 3.16 -36.29
C GLY A 185 0.83 4.08 -37.06
N ARG A 186 0.40 5.20 -36.46
CA ARG A 186 -0.37 6.24 -37.15
C ARG A 186 0.44 6.90 -38.26
N LEU A 187 1.70 7.23 -38.00
CA LEU A 187 2.60 7.87 -38.97
C LEU A 187 2.89 6.96 -40.18
N LEU A 188 2.99 5.65 -39.93
CA LEU A 188 3.20 4.63 -40.95
C LEU A 188 1.88 4.12 -41.56
N VAL A 189 0.73 4.68 -41.19
CA VAL A 189 -0.61 4.32 -41.69
C VAL A 189 -0.89 2.81 -41.55
N LEU A 190 -0.41 2.20 -40.46
CA LEU A 190 -0.66 0.80 -40.15
C LEU A 190 -2.12 0.62 -39.70
N PRO A 191 -2.78 -0.49 -40.07
CA PRO A 191 -4.13 -0.77 -39.60
C PRO A 191 -4.14 -0.98 -38.08
N PRO A 192 -5.05 -0.34 -37.32
CA PRO A 192 -5.16 -0.55 -35.88
C PRO A 192 -5.73 -1.94 -35.56
N LEU A 193 -5.47 -2.44 -34.35
CA LEU A 193 -6.13 -3.66 -33.87
C LEU A 193 -7.67 -3.53 -33.92
N PRO A 194 -8.38 -4.63 -34.25
CA PRO A 194 -9.83 -4.66 -34.18
C PRO A 194 -10.37 -4.30 -32.79
N THR A 195 -11.38 -3.43 -32.75
CA THR A 195 -12.08 -2.94 -31.55
C THR A 195 -12.49 -4.00 -30.51
N PRO A 196 -13.00 -5.20 -30.86
CA PRO A 196 -13.41 -6.18 -29.84
C PRO A 196 -12.27 -6.67 -28.94
N VAL A 197 -11.02 -6.71 -29.44
CA VAL A 197 -9.84 -7.06 -28.63
C VAL A 197 -9.53 -5.94 -27.64
N ARG A 198 -9.74 -4.69 -28.04
CA ARG A 198 -9.54 -3.50 -27.19
C ARG A 198 -10.58 -3.42 -26.06
N ALA A 199 -11.82 -3.74 -26.38
CA ALA A 199 -12.93 -3.77 -25.43
C ALA A 199 -12.70 -4.80 -24.31
N ALA A 200 -12.24 -6.01 -24.65
CA ALA A 200 -12.08 -7.10 -23.69
C ALA A 200 -11.09 -6.76 -22.55
N VAL A 201 -9.95 -6.15 -22.86
CA VAL A 201 -8.95 -5.76 -21.85
C VAL A 201 -9.42 -4.59 -20.99
N SER A 202 -10.07 -3.59 -21.59
CA SER A 202 -10.60 -2.46 -20.83
C SER A 202 -11.75 -2.87 -19.91
N VAL A 203 -12.60 -3.80 -20.33
CA VAL A 203 -13.67 -4.36 -19.47
C VAL A 203 -13.06 -5.13 -18.30
N THR A 204 -11.97 -5.87 -18.54
CA THR A 204 -11.32 -6.67 -17.49
C THR A 204 -10.69 -5.80 -16.40
N ASP A 205 -10.00 -4.71 -16.77
CA ASP A 205 -9.43 -3.76 -15.79
C ASP A 205 -10.51 -2.91 -15.08
N ALA A 206 -11.65 -2.70 -15.73
CA ALA A 206 -12.75 -1.90 -15.20
C ALA A 206 -13.73 -2.67 -14.31
N ALA A 207 -13.92 -3.96 -14.57
CA ALA A 207 -14.89 -4.78 -13.84
C ALA A 207 -14.31 -5.24 -12.50
N PRO A 208 -14.86 -4.79 -11.36
CA PRO A 208 -14.30 -5.05 -10.04
C PRO A 208 -14.23 -6.55 -9.71
N HIS A 209 -15.22 -7.33 -10.15
CA HIS A 209 -15.29 -8.78 -9.92
C HIS A 209 -14.19 -9.57 -10.66
N LEU A 210 -13.91 -9.19 -11.91
CA LEU A 210 -12.86 -9.85 -12.71
C LEU A 210 -11.48 -9.52 -12.16
N ARG A 211 -11.28 -8.26 -11.78
CA ARG A 211 -10.05 -7.81 -11.14
C ARG A 211 -9.81 -8.53 -9.81
N ALA A 212 -10.83 -8.66 -8.96
CA ALA A 212 -10.73 -9.39 -7.69
C ALA A 212 -10.30 -10.85 -7.89
N ALA A 213 -10.80 -11.52 -8.93
CA ALA A 213 -10.40 -12.90 -9.25
C ALA A 213 -8.91 -13.00 -9.65
N VAL A 214 -8.40 -12.03 -10.42
CA VAL A 214 -6.97 -11.96 -10.79
C VAL A 214 -6.10 -11.66 -9.57
N GLU A 215 -6.54 -10.72 -8.72
CA GLU A 215 -5.85 -10.35 -7.48
C GLU A 215 -5.77 -11.52 -6.48
N HIS A 216 -6.81 -12.36 -6.39
CA HIS A 216 -6.81 -13.53 -5.52
C HIS A 216 -5.77 -14.59 -5.93
N VAL A 217 -5.43 -14.68 -7.21
CA VAL A 217 -4.48 -15.70 -7.72
C VAL A 217 -3.05 -15.16 -7.75
N LEU A 218 -2.87 -13.90 -8.14
CA LEU A 218 -1.55 -13.32 -8.38
C LEU A 218 -1.06 -12.40 -7.24
N GLY A 219 -1.94 -12.01 -6.33
CA GLY A 219 -1.71 -10.90 -5.41
C GLY A 219 -1.92 -9.55 -6.09
N ARG A 220 -2.17 -8.51 -5.28
CA ARG A 220 -2.57 -7.17 -5.77
C ARG A 220 -1.52 -6.52 -6.67
N THR A 221 -0.24 -6.53 -6.27
CA THR A 221 0.84 -5.84 -7.00
C THR A 221 1.08 -6.46 -8.38
N ARG A 222 1.14 -7.80 -8.45
CA ARG A 222 1.39 -8.54 -9.69
C ARG A 222 0.18 -8.46 -10.63
N ALA A 223 -1.04 -8.58 -10.09
CA ALA A 223 -2.26 -8.35 -10.86
C ALA A 223 -2.30 -6.94 -11.47
N ASP A 224 -1.93 -5.91 -10.70
CA ASP A 224 -1.86 -4.53 -11.19
C ASP A 224 -0.82 -4.33 -12.29
N ALA A 225 0.34 -4.99 -12.17
CA ALA A 225 1.38 -4.93 -13.18
C ALA A 225 0.93 -5.62 -14.48
N LEU A 226 0.38 -6.83 -14.36
CA LEU A 226 -0.11 -7.62 -15.49
C LEU A 226 -1.22 -6.91 -16.25
N LEU A 227 -2.23 -6.39 -15.54
CA LEU A 227 -3.33 -5.64 -16.17
C LEU A 227 -2.83 -4.36 -16.84
N GLY A 228 -1.88 -3.66 -16.20
CA GLY A 228 -1.25 -2.48 -16.79
C GLY A 228 -0.50 -2.78 -18.09
N LEU A 229 0.34 -3.83 -18.10
CA LEU A 229 1.06 -4.27 -19.30
C LEU A 229 0.12 -4.72 -20.42
N ALA A 230 -0.95 -5.45 -20.08
CA ALA A 230 -1.97 -5.84 -21.04
C ALA A 230 -2.68 -4.62 -21.64
N GLY A 231 -3.04 -3.65 -20.80
CA GLY A 231 -3.58 -2.35 -21.22
C GLY A 231 -2.65 -1.61 -22.17
N ALA A 232 -1.36 -1.52 -21.83
CA ALA A 232 -0.34 -0.87 -22.66
C ALA A 232 -0.23 -1.54 -24.04
N ALA A 233 -0.15 -2.87 -24.09
CA ALA A 233 -0.05 -3.61 -25.34
C ALA A 233 -1.28 -3.40 -26.25
N VAL A 234 -2.48 -3.50 -25.66
CA VAL A 234 -3.75 -3.37 -26.39
C VAL A 234 -3.98 -1.94 -26.88
N ASN A 235 -3.73 -0.94 -26.04
CA ASN A 235 -3.90 0.45 -26.45
C ASN A 235 -2.79 0.92 -27.40
N GLY A 236 -1.57 0.42 -27.26
CA GLY A 236 -0.47 0.69 -28.20
C GLY A 236 -0.79 0.17 -29.61
N ALA A 237 -1.16 -1.11 -29.72
CA ALA A 237 -1.51 -1.71 -31.01
C ALA A 237 -2.88 -1.25 -31.55
N GLY A 238 -3.78 -0.79 -30.67
CA GLY A 238 -5.01 -0.07 -31.02
C GLY A 238 -4.80 1.40 -31.39
N GLN A 239 -3.55 1.90 -31.32
CA GLN A 239 -3.19 3.30 -31.57
C GLN A 239 -3.97 4.31 -30.70
N GLY A 240 -4.32 3.93 -29.47
CA GLY A 240 -5.05 4.75 -28.50
C GLY A 240 -4.11 5.57 -27.62
N VAL A 241 -3.72 6.78 -28.06
CA VAL A 241 -2.81 7.65 -27.29
C VAL A 241 -3.43 8.20 -25.99
N PRO A 242 -4.68 8.75 -25.98
CA PRO A 242 -5.26 9.30 -24.76
C PRO A 242 -5.33 8.35 -23.55
N PRO A 243 -5.79 7.08 -23.68
CA PRO A 243 -5.80 6.17 -22.53
C PRO A 243 -4.40 5.83 -22.03
N LEU A 244 -3.42 5.66 -22.92
CA LEU A 244 -2.02 5.42 -22.51
C LEU A 244 -1.41 6.61 -21.76
N ALA A 245 -1.73 7.84 -22.18
CA ALA A 245 -1.28 9.03 -21.49
C ALA A 245 -1.90 9.11 -20.08
N ALA A 246 -3.19 8.78 -19.94
CA ALA A 246 -3.85 8.73 -18.63
C ALA A 246 -3.26 7.62 -17.72
N ASP A 247 -3.00 6.44 -18.28
CA ASP A 247 -2.39 5.31 -17.57
C ASP A 247 -0.96 5.68 -17.09
N ALA A 248 -0.15 6.32 -17.95
CA ALA A 248 1.19 6.81 -17.61
C ALA A 248 1.15 7.87 -16.49
N VAL A 249 0.26 8.87 -16.58
CA VAL A 249 0.08 9.89 -15.53
C VAL A 249 -0.32 9.23 -14.21
N HIS A 250 -1.24 8.26 -14.23
CA HIS A 250 -1.61 7.51 -13.05
C HIS A 250 -0.42 6.74 -12.43
N ARG A 251 0.46 6.13 -13.25
CA ARG A 251 1.69 5.49 -12.77
C ARG A 251 2.69 6.47 -12.17
N VAL A 252 2.80 7.69 -12.71
CA VAL A 252 3.61 8.76 -12.11
C VAL A 252 3.10 9.11 -10.72
N PHE A 253 1.79 9.27 -10.51
CA PHE A 253 1.22 9.50 -9.18
C PHE A 253 1.51 8.34 -8.21
N LYS A 254 1.42 7.08 -8.66
CA LYS A 254 1.80 5.92 -7.82
C LYS A 254 3.27 5.98 -7.39
N LEU A 255 4.18 6.27 -8.31
CA LEU A 255 5.61 6.42 -7.99
C LEU A 255 5.87 7.59 -7.05
N TYR A 256 5.14 8.70 -7.24
CA TYR A 256 5.20 9.87 -6.37
C TYR A 256 4.79 9.54 -4.93
N GLU A 257 3.70 8.78 -4.75
CA GLU A 257 3.23 8.28 -3.44
C GLU A 257 4.25 7.33 -2.78
N ILE A 258 4.76 6.34 -3.53
CA ILE A 258 5.73 5.36 -2.99
C ILE A 258 7.01 6.08 -2.58
N GLY A 259 7.53 6.97 -3.42
CA GLY A 259 8.75 7.73 -3.13
C GLY A 259 8.61 8.59 -1.87
N ALA A 260 7.48 9.28 -1.72
CA ALA A 260 7.22 10.11 -0.55
C ALA A 260 7.13 9.29 0.75
N ARG A 261 6.43 8.13 0.70
CA ARG A 261 6.34 7.22 1.85
C ARG A 261 7.70 6.67 2.27
N ARG A 262 8.55 6.28 1.31
CA ARG A 262 9.93 5.83 1.56
C ARG A 262 10.74 6.89 2.26
N GLU A 263 10.66 8.14 1.78
CA GLU A 263 11.41 9.24 2.37
C GLU A 263 10.91 9.59 3.77
N ALA A 264 9.59 9.61 3.99
CA ALA A 264 9.03 9.79 5.32
C ALA A 264 9.47 8.67 6.28
N TRP A 265 9.46 7.41 5.82
CA TRP A 265 9.95 6.29 6.60
C TRP A 265 11.42 6.45 6.96
N ARG A 266 12.31 6.66 5.98
CA ARG A 266 13.75 6.84 6.24
C ARG A 266 14.06 7.94 7.27
N ARG A 267 13.31 9.04 7.23
CA ARG A 267 13.48 10.15 8.18
C ARG A 267 12.96 9.82 9.58
N ARG A 268 11.84 9.10 9.70
CA ARG A 268 11.15 8.83 10.97
C ARG A 268 11.51 7.49 11.61
N GLU A 269 12.09 6.58 10.85
CA GLU A 269 12.46 5.24 11.31
C GLU A 269 13.30 5.25 12.59
N PRO A 270 14.32 6.13 12.77
CA PRO A 270 15.09 6.17 14.02
C PRO A 270 14.24 6.46 15.28
N GLU A 271 13.13 7.18 15.11
CA GLU A 271 12.24 7.57 16.21
C GLU A 271 11.11 6.55 16.45
N LEU A 272 10.77 5.76 15.43
CA LEU A 272 9.68 4.79 15.46
C LEU A 272 10.18 3.36 15.75
N ALA A 273 11.36 3.01 15.25
CA ALA A 273 12.01 1.71 15.37
C ALA A 273 12.96 1.69 16.58
N VAL A 274 12.44 2.07 17.75
CA VAL A 274 13.21 2.09 19.00
C VAL A 274 13.03 0.77 19.72
N ALA A 275 14.15 0.21 20.21
CA ALA A 275 14.15 -0.98 21.06
C ALA A 275 13.33 -0.77 22.34
N GLY A 276 12.67 -1.82 22.80
CA GLY A 276 11.81 -1.85 23.97
C GLY A 276 10.40 -1.32 23.73
N ARG A 277 10.07 -0.90 22.50
CA ARG A 277 8.78 -0.29 22.15
C ARG A 277 8.00 -1.02 21.07
N GLN A 278 8.55 -2.12 20.52
CA GLN A 278 7.90 -2.82 19.42
C GLN A 278 6.81 -3.78 19.93
N PRO A 279 5.61 -3.78 19.29
CA PRO A 279 4.54 -4.69 19.68
C PRO A 279 4.89 -6.12 19.28
N GLN A 280 5.07 -6.98 20.28
CA GLN A 280 5.46 -8.40 20.10
C GLN A 280 4.29 -9.31 19.71
N GLU A 281 3.04 -8.82 19.79
CA GLU A 281 1.83 -9.55 19.43
C GLU A 281 1.06 -8.76 18.38
N CYS A 282 0.59 -9.46 17.34
CA CYS A 282 -0.33 -8.89 16.38
C CYS A 282 -1.74 -9.03 16.97
N GLY A 283 -2.39 -7.92 17.29
CA GLY A 283 -3.81 -7.97 17.66
C GLY A 283 -4.63 -8.53 16.48
N THR A 284 -5.71 -9.24 16.78
CA THR A 284 -6.66 -9.64 15.73
C THR A 284 -7.44 -8.40 15.29
N PRO A 285 -7.42 -8.03 13.99
CA PRO A 285 -8.26 -6.95 13.50
C PRO A 285 -9.72 -7.23 13.85
N ALA A 286 -10.39 -6.27 14.49
CA ALA A 286 -11.81 -6.41 14.77
C ALA A 286 -12.58 -6.52 13.45
N GLU A 287 -13.38 -7.56 13.31
CA GLU A 287 -14.24 -7.70 12.13
C GLU A 287 -15.26 -6.58 12.11
N ARG A 288 -15.39 -5.91 10.96
CA ARG A 288 -16.35 -4.81 10.84
C ARG A 288 -17.77 -5.39 10.92
N PRO A 289 -18.67 -4.82 11.74
CA PRO A 289 -20.04 -5.30 11.86
C PRO A 289 -20.82 -5.30 10.53
N CYS A 290 -20.42 -4.45 9.59
CA CYS A 290 -20.97 -4.40 8.26
C CYS A 290 -19.88 -4.16 7.20
N PRO A 291 -20.11 -4.58 5.94
CA PRO A 291 -19.23 -4.29 4.81
C PRO A 291 -18.97 -2.79 4.64
N LEU A 292 -17.87 -2.44 3.97
CA LEU A 292 -17.54 -1.03 3.74
C LEU A 292 -18.50 -0.49 2.69
N PRO A 293 -19.19 0.64 2.94
CA PRO A 293 -20.11 1.18 1.94
C PRO A 293 -19.35 1.60 0.67
N ASP A 294 -20.06 1.57 -0.45
CA ASP A 294 -19.52 2.01 -1.73
C ASP A 294 -19.26 3.52 -1.73
N GLY A 295 -18.04 3.91 -2.11
CA GLY A 295 -17.68 5.29 -2.36
C GLY A 295 -18.25 5.82 -3.68
N PRO A 296 -18.06 7.11 -4.00
CA PRO A 296 -18.53 7.70 -5.25
C PRO A 296 -17.99 6.97 -6.51
N ALA A 297 -16.73 6.53 -6.48
CA ALA A 297 -16.13 5.81 -7.60
C ALA A 297 -16.74 4.40 -7.79
N GLU A 298 -16.97 3.68 -6.69
CA GLU A 298 -17.65 2.37 -6.70
C GLU A 298 -19.10 2.51 -7.18
N LYS A 299 -19.84 3.52 -6.68
CA LYS A 299 -21.20 3.83 -7.15
C LYS A 299 -21.23 4.14 -8.65
N ALA A 300 -20.24 4.88 -9.16
CA ALA A 300 -20.12 5.14 -10.59
C ALA A 300 -19.86 3.84 -11.36
N ALA A 301 -18.91 3.00 -10.91
CA ALA A 301 -18.60 1.71 -11.51
C ALA A 301 -19.84 0.80 -11.57
N ASN A 302 -20.53 0.61 -10.44
CA ASN A 302 -21.71 -0.26 -10.33
C ASN A 302 -22.86 0.20 -11.23
N ARG A 303 -23.08 1.52 -11.35
CA ARG A 303 -24.08 2.07 -12.28
C ARG A 303 -23.72 1.83 -13.74
N THR A 304 -22.45 1.97 -14.09
CA THR A 304 -21.97 1.77 -15.46
C THR A 304 -21.89 0.29 -15.84
N GLU A 305 -21.60 -0.62 -14.91
CA GLU A 305 -21.51 -2.06 -15.17
C GLU A 305 -22.85 -2.63 -15.68
N LEU A 306 -23.95 -2.28 -15.02
CA LEU A 306 -25.31 -2.66 -15.46
C LEU A 306 -25.67 -2.04 -16.81
N GLY A 307 -25.36 -0.76 -17.00
CA GLY A 307 -25.57 -0.06 -18.27
C GLY A 307 -24.76 -0.67 -19.42
N ASN A 308 -23.56 -1.16 -19.13
CA ASN A 308 -22.66 -1.78 -20.10
C ASN A 308 -23.14 -3.14 -20.55
N LEU A 309 -23.52 -4.00 -19.62
CA LEU A 309 -24.04 -5.32 -19.98
C LEU A 309 -25.28 -5.19 -20.85
N LEU A 310 -26.24 -4.34 -20.45
CA LEU A 310 -27.47 -4.12 -21.22
C LEU A 310 -27.20 -3.46 -22.56
N GLY A 311 -26.36 -2.43 -22.59
CA GLY A 311 -26.03 -1.68 -23.80
C GLY A 311 -25.26 -2.52 -24.82
N VAL A 312 -24.24 -3.27 -24.38
CA VAL A 312 -23.45 -4.16 -25.26
C VAL A 312 -24.34 -5.25 -25.83
N SER A 313 -25.18 -5.88 -25.00
CA SER A 313 -26.13 -6.89 -25.46
C SER A 313 -27.14 -6.31 -26.46
N ALA A 314 -27.67 -5.11 -26.24
CA ALA A 314 -28.60 -4.45 -27.15
C ALA A 314 -27.93 -4.10 -28.50
N VAL A 315 -26.69 -3.58 -28.48
CA VAL A 315 -25.94 -3.26 -29.71
C VAL A 315 -25.57 -4.52 -30.47
N LEU A 316 -25.16 -5.60 -29.79
CA LEU A 316 -24.87 -6.89 -30.42
C LEU A 316 -26.13 -7.50 -31.05
N ALA A 317 -27.27 -7.45 -30.35
CA ALA A 317 -28.54 -8.00 -30.82
C ALA A 317 -29.14 -7.17 -31.97
N GLY A 318 -29.04 -5.84 -31.91
CA GLY A 318 -29.66 -4.92 -32.85
C GLY A 318 -28.80 -4.54 -34.06
N ALA A 319 -27.52 -4.23 -33.85
CA ALA A 319 -26.65 -3.72 -34.92
C ALA A 319 -25.84 -4.82 -35.62
N ARG A 320 -25.65 -5.99 -34.98
CA ARG A 320 -24.75 -7.09 -35.44
C ARG A 320 -23.35 -6.60 -35.84
N ASP A 321 -22.94 -5.45 -35.33
CA ASP A 321 -21.64 -4.83 -35.61
C ASP A 321 -20.74 -4.99 -34.38
N PRO A 322 -19.80 -5.95 -34.40
CA PRO A 322 -18.91 -6.20 -33.28
C PRO A 322 -17.94 -5.04 -33.01
N ALA A 323 -17.69 -4.16 -33.99
CA ALA A 323 -16.84 -2.99 -33.78
C ALA A 323 -17.56 -1.97 -32.89
N ARG A 324 -18.82 -1.64 -33.21
CA ARG A 324 -19.65 -0.72 -32.38
C ARG A 324 -19.95 -1.27 -31.00
N ALA A 325 -20.14 -2.58 -30.88
CA ALA A 325 -20.30 -3.24 -29.58
C ALA A 325 -19.03 -3.13 -28.71
N GLY A 326 -17.84 -3.08 -29.32
CA GLY A 326 -16.57 -2.95 -28.62
C GLY A 326 -16.24 -1.52 -28.17
N ASP A 327 -16.80 -0.50 -28.81
CA ASP A 327 -16.60 0.90 -28.38
C ASP A 327 -17.43 1.26 -27.15
N LEU A 328 -18.58 0.60 -26.95
CA LEU A 328 -19.50 0.91 -25.88
C LEU A 328 -18.88 0.74 -24.48
N PRO A 329 -18.16 -0.36 -24.16
CA PRO A 329 -17.47 -0.49 -22.89
C PRO A 329 -16.36 0.55 -22.68
N LEU A 330 -15.66 0.95 -23.75
CA LEU A 330 -14.58 1.94 -23.63
C LEU A 330 -15.11 3.33 -23.22
N ALA A 331 -16.33 3.66 -23.66
CA ALA A 331 -16.96 4.97 -23.40
C ALA A 331 -17.57 5.10 -21.99
N THR A 332 -17.80 3.99 -21.31
CA THR A 332 -18.64 3.93 -20.10
C THR A 332 -17.86 3.51 -18.85
N VAL A 333 -16.65 2.98 -19.01
CA VAL A 333 -15.78 2.70 -17.86
C VAL A 333 -15.44 4.02 -17.15
N PRO A 334 -15.71 4.14 -15.83
CA PRO A 334 -15.46 5.38 -15.10
C PRO A 334 -13.98 5.48 -14.67
N LYS A 335 -13.04 5.33 -15.62
CA LYS A 335 -11.60 5.45 -15.37
C LYS A 335 -11.26 6.79 -14.69
N ALA A 336 -11.93 7.87 -15.11
CA ALA A 336 -11.73 9.20 -14.55
C ALA A 336 -12.06 9.25 -13.04
N ALA A 337 -13.13 8.59 -12.59
CA ALA A 337 -13.49 8.55 -11.17
C ALA A 337 -12.42 7.81 -10.35
N ARG A 338 -11.92 6.67 -10.88
CA ARG A 338 -10.84 5.89 -10.24
C ARG A 338 -9.53 6.69 -10.20
N TYR A 339 -9.08 7.24 -11.33
CA TYR A 339 -7.81 7.99 -11.39
C TYR A 339 -7.86 9.30 -10.62
N GLY A 340 -9.00 9.98 -10.57
CA GLY A 340 -9.18 11.15 -9.72
C GLY A 340 -8.95 10.82 -8.24
N ARG A 341 -9.55 9.73 -7.74
CA ARG A 341 -9.32 9.27 -6.37
C ARG A 341 -7.86 8.88 -6.10
N GLU A 342 -7.26 8.13 -7.02
CA GLU A 342 -5.86 7.69 -6.89
C GLU A 342 -4.90 8.89 -6.91
N ALA A 343 -5.11 9.87 -7.78
CA ALA A 343 -4.30 11.08 -7.84
C ALA A 343 -4.45 11.91 -6.56
N PHE A 344 -5.67 12.09 -6.05
CA PHE A 344 -5.92 12.78 -4.78
C PHE A 344 -5.20 12.09 -3.63
N ALA A 345 -5.34 10.76 -3.51
CA ALA A 345 -4.70 9.98 -2.45
C ALA A 345 -3.17 10.06 -2.53
N ALA A 346 -2.59 10.00 -3.74
CA ALA A 346 -1.15 10.09 -3.95
C ALA A 346 -0.58 11.45 -3.53
N VAL A 347 -1.24 12.55 -3.92
CA VAL A 347 -0.85 13.91 -3.52
C VAL A 347 -0.99 14.08 -2.02
N LEU A 348 -2.10 13.64 -1.42
CA LEU A 348 -2.31 13.72 0.01
C LEU A 348 -1.25 12.92 0.79
N ALA A 349 -0.94 11.70 0.35
CA ALA A 349 0.10 10.88 0.96
C ALA A 349 1.47 11.59 0.93
N HIS A 350 1.77 12.26 -0.18
CA HIS A 350 3.00 13.03 -0.31
C HIS A 350 3.02 14.22 0.66
N ASP A 351 1.95 15.00 0.75
CA ASP A 351 1.89 16.17 1.64
C ASP A 351 1.97 15.75 3.11
N LEU A 352 1.31 14.64 3.47
CA LEU A 352 1.41 14.02 4.80
C LEU A 352 2.85 13.56 5.09
N ALA A 353 3.48 12.87 4.14
CA ALA A 353 4.87 12.45 4.23
C ALA A 353 5.82 13.66 4.40
N GLY A 354 5.60 14.74 3.65
CA GLY A 354 6.33 16.00 3.78
C GLY A 354 6.26 16.58 5.19
N ARG A 355 5.09 16.45 5.85
CA ARG A 355 4.84 16.86 7.24
C ARG A 355 5.27 15.84 8.31
N GLY A 356 5.94 14.76 7.91
CA GLY A 356 6.50 13.76 8.82
C GLY A 356 5.54 12.63 9.21
N ALA A 357 4.35 12.54 8.60
CA ALA A 357 3.45 11.42 8.82
C ALA A 357 3.88 10.19 8.02
N VAL A 358 3.96 9.04 8.68
CA VAL A 358 4.24 7.75 8.03
C VAL A 358 2.93 7.03 7.74
N VAL A 359 2.56 6.97 6.47
CA VAL A 359 1.38 6.23 6.02
C VAL A 359 1.75 4.76 5.82
N LEU A 360 1.48 3.92 6.81
CA LEU A 360 1.70 2.47 6.72
C LEU A 360 0.76 1.85 5.68
N GLN A 361 -0.55 2.13 5.74
CA GLN A 361 -1.54 1.57 4.82
C GLN A 361 -2.07 2.62 3.81
N PRO A 362 -1.58 2.64 2.54
CA PRO A 362 -2.05 3.57 1.50
C PRO A 362 -3.54 3.44 1.17
N ALA A 363 -4.11 2.26 1.40
CA ALA A 363 -5.52 1.99 1.18
C ALA A 363 -6.42 2.83 2.09
N ALA A 364 -5.94 3.27 3.26
CA ALA A 364 -6.70 4.14 4.16
C ALA A 364 -7.03 5.49 3.52
N LEU A 365 -6.08 6.09 2.80
CA LEU A 365 -6.28 7.36 2.10
C LEU A 365 -7.32 7.28 0.98
N ARG A 366 -7.46 6.10 0.36
CA ARG A 366 -8.45 5.82 -0.68
C ARG A 366 -9.86 5.57 -0.14
N ARG A 367 -10.02 5.57 1.19
CA ARG A 367 -11.31 5.42 1.88
C ARG A 367 -11.81 6.74 2.48
N LEU A 368 -11.04 7.83 2.36
CA LEU A 368 -11.43 9.15 2.86
C LEU A 368 -12.74 9.65 2.23
N ASP A 369 -13.06 9.19 1.03
CA ASP A 369 -14.33 9.47 0.32
C ASP A 369 -15.56 8.77 0.94
N ARG A 370 -15.38 8.02 2.03
CA ARG A 370 -16.42 7.21 2.72
C ARG A 370 -16.45 7.45 4.23
N ILE A 371 -15.70 8.43 4.73
CA ILE A 371 -15.68 8.73 6.16
C ILE A 371 -16.88 9.60 6.50
N ASP A 372 -17.83 9.03 7.24
CA ASP A 372 -19.01 9.74 7.73
C ASP A 372 -18.84 10.21 9.19
N ALA A 373 -17.89 9.63 9.92
CA ALA A 373 -17.62 9.95 11.32
C ALA A 373 -16.12 9.85 11.64
N VAL A 374 -15.62 10.76 12.45
CA VAL A 374 -14.26 10.74 13.01
C VAL A 374 -14.36 10.58 14.51
N VAL A 375 -13.81 9.49 15.03
CA VAL A 375 -13.67 9.26 16.47
C VAL A 375 -12.24 9.58 16.83
N ILE A 376 -12.06 10.46 17.80
CA ILE A 376 -10.74 10.86 18.30
C ILE A 376 -10.67 10.40 19.74
N ASP A 377 -9.66 9.59 20.06
CA ASP A 377 -9.33 9.28 21.44
C ASP A 377 -8.94 10.56 22.16
N SER A 378 -9.59 10.87 23.28
CA SER A 378 -9.27 12.07 24.08
C SER A 378 -7.81 12.10 24.50
N ALA A 379 -7.21 10.94 24.79
CA ALA A 379 -5.80 10.85 25.15
C ALA A 379 -4.86 11.29 24.01
N ALA A 380 -5.30 11.20 22.75
CA ALA A 380 -4.54 11.70 21.61
C ALA A 380 -4.60 13.23 21.47
N LEU A 381 -5.60 13.89 22.07
CA LEU A 381 -5.72 15.35 22.11
C LEU A 381 -5.08 15.96 23.36
N CYS A 382 -4.96 15.17 24.43
CA CYS A 382 -4.34 15.61 25.67
C CYS A 382 -2.81 15.59 25.55
N ALA A 383 -2.17 16.61 26.12
CA ALA A 383 -0.73 16.56 26.37
C ALA A 383 -0.45 15.47 27.41
N ARG A 384 0.69 14.78 27.27
CA ARG A 384 1.15 13.79 28.27
C ARG A 384 1.38 14.46 29.63
N GLU A 385 1.83 15.70 29.62
CA GLU A 385 2.02 16.47 30.84
C GLU A 385 0.76 17.28 31.18
N PRO A 386 0.27 17.19 32.43
CA PRO A 386 -0.84 18.02 32.88
C PRO A 386 -0.42 19.50 32.84
N ARG A 387 -1.32 20.35 32.35
CA ARG A 387 -1.12 21.81 32.32
C ARG A 387 -2.11 22.49 33.25
N LEU A 388 -1.60 23.39 34.08
CA LEU A 388 -2.44 24.24 34.92
C LEU A 388 -3.21 25.23 34.02
N LEU A 389 -4.53 25.10 33.98
CA LEU A 389 -5.41 25.98 33.20
C LEU A 389 -6.06 27.07 34.06
N SER A 390 -6.34 26.76 35.32
CA SER A 390 -7.00 27.66 36.26
C SER A 390 -6.61 27.28 37.68
N ALA A 391 -6.40 28.28 38.53
CA ALA A 391 -6.19 28.13 39.95
C ALA A 391 -7.01 29.21 40.66
N ALA A 392 -7.74 28.84 41.71
CA ALA A 392 -8.55 29.77 42.50
C ALA A 392 -8.49 29.34 43.97
N ALA A 393 -8.40 30.33 44.86
CA ALA A 393 -8.50 30.08 46.29
C ALA A 393 -9.95 29.81 46.68
N THR A 394 -10.22 28.68 47.31
CA THR A 394 -11.55 28.34 47.85
C THR A 394 -11.50 28.58 49.35
N GLY A 395 -11.77 29.82 49.79
CA GLY A 395 -11.67 30.16 51.21
C GLY A 395 -11.99 31.61 51.61
N GLY A 396 -12.03 32.57 50.69
CA GLY A 396 -12.41 33.95 51.00
C GLY A 396 -13.92 34.10 51.22
N ASP A 397 -14.33 34.68 52.34
CA ASP A 397 -15.71 35.13 52.55
C ASP A 397 -16.01 36.29 51.58
N PRO A 398 -16.99 36.16 50.65
CA PRO A 398 -17.30 37.23 49.68
C PRO A 398 -17.73 38.56 50.32
N GLY A 399 -18.02 38.56 51.63
CA GLY A 399 -18.52 39.70 52.38
C GLY A 399 -17.47 40.54 53.12
N ASP A 400 -16.20 40.13 53.18
CA ASP A 400 -15.14 40.88 53.89
C ASP A 400 -14.02 41.34 52.94
N PRO A 401 -14.10 42.57 52.39
CA PRO A 401 -13.05 43.13 51.54
C PRO A 401 -11.73 43.41 52.30
N GLY A 402 -11.65 43.08 53.60
CA GLY A 402 -10.52 43.36 54.48
C GLY A 402 -9.69 42.16 54.91
N ASP A 403 -9.98 40.92 54.49
CA ASP A 403 -9.10 39.78 54.86
C ASP A 403 -7.81 39.81 54.04
N HIS A 404 -6.76 40.39 54.61
CA HIS A 404 -5.43 40.52 54.00
C HIS A 404 -4.67 39.17 53.93
N ASN A 405 -5.31 38.05 54.31
CA ASN A 405 -4.74 36.71 54.21
C ASN A 405 -5.19 35.93 52.96
N ASP A 406 -6.03 36.50 52.09
CA ASP A 406 -6.33 35.85 50.81
C ASP A 406 -5.03 35.82 49.99
N PRO A 407 -4.50 34.63 49.63
CA PRO A 407 -3.25 34.54 48.90
C PRO A 407 -3.37 35.33 47.59
N ASP A 408 -2.42 36.23 47.35
CA ASP A 408 -2.25 36.90 46.06
C ASP A 408 -2.32 35.85 44.93
N ASP A 409 -2.98 36.18 43.81
CA ASP A 409 -3.14 35.29 42.66
C ASP A 409 -1.81 34.62 42.30
N ALA A 410 -0.70 35.37 42.35
CA ALA A 410 0.63 34.85 42.09
C ALA A 410 1.07 33.70 43.03
N ALA A 411 0.66 33.74 44.30
CA ALA A 411 0.89 32.67 45.27
C ALA A 411 0.00 31.45 44.98
N VAL A 412 -1.27 31.66 44.64
CA VAL A 412 -2.20 30.59 44.24
C VAL A 412 -1.68 29.83 43.01
N TRP A 413 -1.23 30.56 41.99
CA TRP A 413 -0.64 29.97 40.79
C TRP A 413 0.65 29.19 41.08
N ARG A 414 1.52 29.70 41.97
CA ARG A 414 2.77 29.03 42.33
C ARG A 414 2.53 27.73 43.09
N MET A 415 1.65 27.77 44.09
CA MET A 415 1.25 26.57 44.84
C MET A 415 0.59 25.52 43.95
N ALA A 416 -0.27 25.95 43.02
CA ALA A 416 -0.89 25.04 42.07
C ALA A 416 0.14 24.44 41.08
N ALA A 417 1.11 25.22 40.62
CA ALA A 417 2.19 24.73 39.77
C ALA A 417 3.10 23.72 40.48
N GLU A 418 3.52 24.02 41.71
CA GLU A 418 4.30 23.11 42.56
C GLU A 418 3.55 21.80 42.83
N SER A 419 2.21 21.85 42.94
CA SER A 419 1.40 20.65 43.15
C SER A 419 1.37 19.71 41.94
N LEU A 420 1.63 20.22 40.73
CA LEU A 420 1.62 19.46 39.47
C LEU A 420 3.03 19.01 39.04
N GLU A 421 4.08 19.56 39.63
CA GLU A 421 5.46 19.31 39.21
C GLU A 421 5.83 17.83 39.41
N GLY A 422 6.29 17.18 38.31
CA GLY A 422 6.72 15.79 38.32
C GLY A 422 5.60 14.73 38.38
N ARG A 423 4.33 15.13 38.22
CA ARG A 423 3.18 14.21 38.20
C ARG A 423 2.68 13.91 36.79
N ASP A 424 2.29 12.67 36.57
CA ASP A 424 1.50 12.27 35.39
C ASP A 424 -0.01 12.28 35.72
N TRP A 425 -0.85 12.09 34.71
CA TRP A 425 -2.31 11.97 34.84
C TRP A 425 -2.73 10.86 35.81
N ASP A 426 -1.98 9.77 35.87
CA ASP A 426 -2.25 8.64 36.78
C ASP A 426 -2.07 9.04 38.25
N ASP A 427 -1.10 9.92 38.55
CA ASP A 427 -0.84 10.44 39.91
C ASP A 427 -1.92 11.44 40.37
N LEU A 428 -2.69 11.97 39.41
CA LEU A 428 -3.75 12.95 39.60
C LEU A 428 -5.15 12.32 39.56
N ALA A 429 -5.25 10.98 39.46
CA ALA A 429 -6.52 10.28 39.42
C ALA A 429 -7.24 10.32 40.78
N GLY A 430 -8.44 10.92 40.80
CA GLY A 430 -9.32 10.97 41.98
C GLY A 430 -9.42 12.35 42.64
N PRO A 431 -10.32 12.51 43.65
CA PRO A 431 -10.45 13.76 44.39
C PRO A 431 -9.21 13.98 45.26
N GLY A 432 -8.57 15.14 45.13
CA GLY A 432 -7.45 15.56 45.97
C GLY A 432 -7.83 15.72 47.46
N PRO A 433 -6.87 16.10 48.33
CA PRO A 433 -5.54 16.59 48.00
C PRO A 433 -4.56 15.47 47.61
N TRP A 434 -3.81 15.68 46.53
CA TRP A 434 -2.76 14.76 46.12
C TRP A 434 -1.52 14.95 47.02
N PRO A 435 -0.95 13.89 47.61
CA PRO A 435 0.18 14.00 48.55
C PRO A 435 1.39 14.61 47.85
N ALA A 436 2.12 15.53 48.50
CA ALA A 436 3.29 16.20 47.92
C ALA A 436 4.28 15.19 47.31
N ALA A 437 4.81 15.50 46.11
CA ALA A 437 5.76 14.64 45.44
C ALA A 437 6.96 14.37 46.39
N PRO A 438 7.43 13.12 46.52
CA PRO A 438 8.64 12.86 47.31
C PRO A 438 9.81 13.65 46.70
N PRO A 439 10.66 14.30 47.52
CA PRO A 439 11.81 15.03 46.99
C PRO A 439 12.70 14.06 46.19
N GLY A 440 12.94 14.41 44.92
CA GLY A 440 13.62 13.53 43.96
C GLY A 440 14.94 12.99 44.50
N GLY A 441 15.08 11.67 44.51
CA GLY A 441 16.37 11.00 44.68
C GLY A 441 17.19 11.20 43.40
N GLY A 442 18.34 11.88 43.53
CA GLY A 442 19.32 12.05 42.46
C GLY A 442 20.13 10.80 42.15
#